data_AF-A0A7X3MJN4-F1
#
_entry.id   AF-A0A7X3MJN4-F1
#
_cell.length_a   1.000
_cell.length_b   1.000
_cell.length_c   1.000
_cell.angle_alpha   90.00
_cell.angle_beta   90.00
_cell.angle_gamma   90.00
#
_symmetry.space_group_name_H-M   'P 1'
#
loop_
_entity.id
_entity.type
_entity.pdbx_description
1 polymer ?
#
loop_
_entity_poly.entity_id
_entity_poly.type
_entity_poly.pdbx_seq_one_letter_code
_entity_poly.pdbx_strand_id
1 'polypeptide(L)'
;MRDIFDEIQVKLDEIEQRENVRILLAVESGSRAWGLSSPDSDYDVRFVYQRVRKDYLRLDEKKDTIDWQLDEVLDINGWDLKKALRQFYKGNATLFEWSNSPVVYRKRPEWDEIYREAKVYFSKKAAVHHYRGTAANTFYGHLQTDRVKYKKYFYALRPLLACRYIEENHCPPPVLFDELMKLKLPEGLCTQVEELLRIKKTTKEGQLNPQLPLVIDFIASELERQKEIADLMEDDHLKDWDVLNRIFMDRVLGLQSLCMEG
;
A
#
# COMPACT_ATOMS: atom_id res chain seq x y z
N MET A 1 -16.46 -9.61 -23.30
CA MET A 1 -15.40 -9.70 -22.29
C MET A 1 -15.90 -8.88 -21.11
N ARG A 2 -16.02 -9.46 -19.90
CA ARG A 2 -16.43 -8.65 -18.74
C ARG A 2 -15.31 -7.64 -18.45
N ASP A 3 -15.69 -6.44 -18.03
CA ASP A 3 -14.71 -5.49 -17.51
C ASP A 3 -14.04 -6.09 -16.27
N ILE A 4 -12.73 -5.89 -16.13
CA ILE A 4 -11.98 -6.44 -14.99
C ILE A 4 -12.49 -5.89 -13.66
N PHE A 5 -13.00 -4.66 -13.65
CA PHE A 5 -13.66 -4.09 -12.48
C PHE A 5 -14.90 -4.88 -12.09
N ASP A 6 -15.74 -5.27 -13.06
CA ASP A 6 -16.92 -6.10 -12.81
C ASP A 6 -16.49 -7.49 -12.28
N GLU A 7 -15.42 -8.06 -12.82
CA GLU A 7 -14.87 -9.33 -12.32
C GLU A 7 -14.40 -9.19 -10.87
N ILE A 8 -13.65 -8.14 -10.54
CA ILE A 8 -13.21 -7.87 -9.16
C ILE A 8 -14.42 -7.67 -8.25
N GLN A 9 -15.48 -6.96 -8.66
CA GLN A 9 -16.70 -6.85 -7.86
C GLN A 9 -17.33 -8.21 -7.55
N VAL A 10 -17.45 -9.08 -8.56
CA VAL A 10 -17.97 -10.44 -8.38
C VAL A 10 -17.11 -11.23 -7.39
N LYS A 11 -15.78 -11.12 -7.48
CA LYS A 11 -14.86 -11.78 -6.52
C LYS A 11 -15.03 -11.26 -5.10
N LEU A 12 -15.17 -9.94 -4.93
CA LEU A 12 -15.42 -9.34 -3.62
C LEU A 12 -16.76 -9.81 -3.02
N ASP A 13 -17.79 -9.98 -3.84
CA ASP A 13 -19.08 -10.56 -3.40
C ASP A 13 -18.94 -12.03 -2.99
N GLU A 14 -18.19 -12.83 -3.75
CA GLU A 14 -17.89 -14.22 -3.41
C GLU A 14 -17.13 -14.31 -2.07
N ILE A 15 -16.17 -13.42 -1.83
CA ILE A 15 -15.43 -13.36 -0.55
C ILE A 15 -16.38 -13.03 0.60
N GLU A 16 -17.20 -11.97 0.48
CA GLU A 16 -18.15 -11.59 1.53
C GLU A 16 -19.09 -12.76 1.89
N GLN A 17 -19.60 -13.48 0.88
CA GLN A 17 -20.49 -14.62 1.08
C GLN A 17 -19.78 -15.85 1.67
N ARG A 18 -18.66 -16.29 1.09
CA ARG A 18 -17.99 -17.54 1.50
C ARG A 18 -17.29 -17.42 2.85
N GLU A 19 -16.67 -16.28 3.12
CA GLU A 19 -15.97 -16.03 4.39
C GLU A 19 -16.90 -15.46 5.47
N ASN A 20 -18.14 -15.12 5.10
CA ASN A 20 -19.14 -14.48 5.97
C ASN A 20 -18.57 -13.23 6.65
N VAL A 21 -18.00 -12.34 5.82
CA VAL A 21 -17.36 -11.09 6.22
C VAL A 21 -17.97 -9.92 5.46
N ARG A 22 -17.73 -8.70 5.98
CA ARG A 22 -18.11 -7.46 5.32
C ARG A 22 -16.87 -6.68 4.92
N ILE A 23 -16.64 -6.51 3.63
CA ILE A 23 -15.53 -5.71 3.10
C ILE A 23 -15.86 -4.23 3.28
N LEU A 24 -15.00 -3.50 4.00
CA LEU A 24 -15.15 -2.07 4.30
C LEU A 24 -14.45 -1.21 3.24
N LEU A 25 -13.29 -1.67 2.77
CA LEU A 25 -12.49 -1.05 1.72
C LEU A 25 -11.91 -2.16 0.85
N ALA A 26 -11.92 -2.00 -0.47
CA ALA A 26 -11.11 -2.74 -1.43
C ALA A 26 -10.57 -1.75 -2.47
N VAL A 27 -9.25 -1.78 -2.67
CA VAL A 27 -8.52 -0.85 -3.52
C VAL A 27 -7.49 -1.58 -4.36
N GLU A 28 -7.05 -0.94 -5.42
CA GLU A 28 -5.83 -1.32 -6.10
C GLU A 28 -4.62 -0.94 -5.25
N SER A 29 -3.57 -1.74 -5.34
CA SER A 29 -2.25 -1.39 -4.81
C SER A 29 -1.18 -1.61 -5.89
N GLY A 30 0.09 -1.42 -5.55
CA GLY A 30 1.17 -1.67 -6.49
C GLY A 30 1.11 -0.80 -7.75
N SER A 31 1.55 -1.38 -8.87
CA SER A 31 1.91 -0.59 -10.06
C SER A 31 0.74 0.15 -10.70
N ARG A 32 -0.48 -0.42 -10.66
CA ARG A 32 -1.71 0.20 -11.15
C ARG A 32 -2.12 1.38 -10.28
N ALA A 33 -2.08 1.23 -8.96
CA ALA A 33 -2.37 2.32 -8.03
C ALA A 33 -1.36 3.47 -8.15
N TRP A 34 -0.09 3.17 -8.46
CA TRP A 34 0.95 4.18 -8.64
C TRP A 34 0.86 4.94 -9.97
N GLY A 35 -0.04 4.56 -10.89
CA GLY A 35 -0.10 5.13 -12.25
C GLY A 35 1.01 4.63 -13.17
N LEU A 36 1.62 3.49 -12.82
CA LEU A 36 2.80 2.93 -13.49
C LEU A 36 2.52 1.62 -14.22
N SER A 37 1.27 1.17 -14.32
CA SER A 37 0.96 -0.15 -14.89
C SER A 37 1.21 -0.23 -16.39
N SER A 38 1.71 -1.38 -16.83
CA SER A 38 1.68 -1.84 -18.21
C SER A 38 0.37 -2.58 -18.49
N PRO A 39 -0.01 -2.79 -19.77
CA PRO A 39 -1.16 -3.63 -20.11
C PRO A 39 -1.12 -5.03 -19.48
N ASP A 40 0.08 -5.58 -19.34
CA ASP A 40 0.46 -6.88 -18.81
C ASP A 40 0.68 -6.90 -17.28
N SER A 41 0.43 -5.80 -16.57
CA SER A 41 0.50 -5.78 -15.11
C SER A 41 -0.66 -6.55 -14.47
N ASP A 42 -0.38 -7.24 -13.38
CA ASP A 42 -1.34 -7.83 -12.46
C ASP A 42 -2.23 -6.76 -11.77
N TYR A 43 -3.29 -7.22 -11.11
CA TYR A 43 -4.17 -6.42 -10.25
C TYR A 43 -3.94 -6.84 -8.80
N ASP A 44 -3.29 -5.96 -8.04
CA ASP A 44 -2.96 -6.13 -6.63
C ASP A 44 -4.13 -5.64 -5.76
N VAL A 45 -5.24 -6.38 -5.73
CA VAL A 45 -6.42 -6.00 -4.94
C VAL A 45 -6.13 -6.19 -3.45
N ARG A 46 -6.18 -5.09 -2.70
CA ARG A 46 -6.03 -5.10 -1.24
C ARG A 46 -7.29 -4.64 -0.56
N PHE A 47 -7.71 -5.34 0.48
CA PHE A 47 -8.97 -5.01 1.14
C PHE A 47 -8.89 -5.09 2.66
N VAL A 48 -9.78 -4.36 3.32
CA VAL A 48 -10.02 -4.46 4.77
C VAL A 48 -11.43 -4.96 4.98
N TYR A 49 -11.57 -6.03 5.75
CA TYR A 49 -12.86 -6.64 6.03
C TYR A 49 -13.13 -6.73 7.52
N GLN A 50 -14.41 -6.81 7.85
CA GLN A 50 -14.91 -6.95 9.20
C GLN A 50 -15.65 -8.29 9.32
N ARG A 51 -15.25 -9.12 10.29
CA ARG A 51 -15.99 -10.34 10.64
C ARG A 51 -17.23 -10.06 11.47
N VAL A 52 -18.11 -11.06 11.56
CA VAL A 52 -19.24 -11.04 12.48
C VAL A 52 -18.75 -11.12 13.93
N ARG A 53 -19.48 -10.49 14.86
CA ARG A 53 -19.11 -10.39 16.28
C ARG A 53 -18.69 -11.70 16.92
N LYS A 54 -19.43 -12.78 16.64
CA LYS A 54 -19.16 -14.10 17.21
C LYS A 54 -17.74 -14.61 16.87
N ASP A 55 -17.18 -14.22 15.72
CA ASP A 55 -15.86 -14.68 15.29
C ASP A 55 -14.73 -14.03 16.09
N TYR A 56 -14.92 -12.79 16.55
CA TYR A 56 -13.94 -12.11 17.41
C TYR A 56 -13.96 -12.61 18.86
N LEU A 57 -15.00 -13.35 19.27
CA LEU A 57 -15.18 -13.87 20.63
C LEU A 57 -14.88 -15.37 20.74
N ARG A 58 -14.41 -16.00 19.65
CA ARG A 58 -14.03 -17.41 19.65
C ARG A 58 -12.75 -17.64 20.45
N LEU A 59 -12.65 -18.82 21.08
CA LEU A 59 -11.41 -19.28 21.70
C LEU A 59 -10.41 -19.80 20.65
N ASP A 60 -10.91 -20.38 19.56
CA ASP A 60 -10.13 -20.72 18.38
C ASP A 60 -10.12 -19.52 17.42
N GLU A 61 -9.13 -18.65 17.58
CA GLU A 61 -8.98 -17.44 16.77
C GLU A 61 -8.95 -17.76 15.27
N LYS A 62 -9.73 -17.02 14.49
CA LYS A 62 -9.69 -17.09 13.03
C LYS A 62 -8.44 -16.39 12.51
N LYS A 63 -7.97 -16.82 11.33
CA LYS A 63 -6.92 -16.10 10.60
C LYS A 63 -7.33 -14.64 10.39
N ASP A 64 -6.37 -13.75 10.59
CA ASP A 64 -6.55 -12.30 10.47
C ASP A 64 -6.32 -11.79 9.03
N THR A 65 -6.09 -12.70 8.08
CA THR A 65 -5.97 -12.44 6.65
C THR A 65 -6.88 -13.37 5.83
N ILE A 66 -7.25 -12.92 4.64
CA ILE A 66 -7.87 -13.73 3.59
C ILE A 66 -7.01 -13.58 2.34
N ASP A 67 -6.55 -14.70 1.79
CA ASP A 67 -5.90 -14.78 0.49
C ASP A 67 -6.91 -15.36 -0.50
N TRP A 68 -7.13 -14.70 -1.62
CA TRP A 68 -8.12 -15.09 -2.61
C TRP A 68 -7.53 -14.97 -4.00
N GLN A 69 -7.64 -16.04 -4.80
CA GLN A 69 -7.19 -16.08 -6.19
C GLN A 69 -5.85 -15.36 -6.41
N LEU A 70 -4.75 -16.07 -6.12
CA LEU A 70 -3.38 -15.61 -6.33
C LEU A 70 -2.85 -16.22 -7.65
N ASP A 71 -3.18 -15.60 -8.78
CA ASP A 71 -2.75 -16.02 -10.11
C ASP A 71 -1.99 -14.90 -10.85
N GLU A 72 -1.64 -15.11 -12.12
CA GLU A 72 -0.85 -14.14 -12.90
C GLU A 72 -1.62 -12.85 -13.23
N VAL A 73 -2.93 -12.80 -12.99
CA VAL A 73 -3.81 -11.66 -13.30
C VAL A 73 -4.29 -10.99 -12.02
N LEU A 74 -4.76 -11.76 -11.05
CA LEU A 74 -5.32 -11.27 -9.80
C LEU A 74 -4.44 -11.70 -8.63
N ASP A 75 -4.12 -10.74 -7.76
CA ASP A 75 -3.57 -10.98 -6.42
C ASP A 75 -4.50 -10.29 -5.41
N ILE A 76 -5.45 -11.03 -4.85
CA ILE A 76 -6.44 -10.50 -3.91
C ILE A 76 -6.09 -10.92 -2.47
N ASN A 77 -5.72 -9.94 -1.63
CA ASN A 77 -5.39 -10.15 -0.22
C ASN A 77 -6.13 -9.16 0.66
N GLY A 78 -6.65 -9.63 1.79
CA GLY A 78 -7.40 -8.80 2.71
C GLY A 78 -6.99 -8.96 4.16
N TRP A 79 -7.09 -7.89 4.92
CA TRP A 79 -6.80 -7.84 6.36
C TRP A 79 -8.07 -7.65 7.16
N ASP A 80 -8.20 -8.42 8.24
CA ASP A 80 -9.25 -8.26 9.23
C ASP A 80 -9.20 -6.87 9.89
N LEU A 81 -10.33 -6.32 10.30
CA LEU A 81 -10.44 -5.00 10.92
C LEU A 81 -9.57 -4.90 12.19
N LYS A 82 -9.54 -5.93 13.05
CA LYS A 82 -8.69 -5.95 14.25
C LYS A 82 -7.22 -5.87 13.85
N LYS A 83 -6.82 -6.56 12.78
CA LYS A 83 -5.46 -6.47 12.23
C LYS A 83 -5.18 -5.08 11.68
N ALA A 84 -6.06 -4.53 10.85
CA ALA A 84 -5.90 -3.20 10.27
C ALA A 84 -5.72 -2.12 11.34
N LEU A 85 -6.54 -2.12 12.39
CA LEU A 85 -6.42 -1.17 13.51
C LEU A 85 -5.09 -1.34 14.27
N ARG A 86 -4.65 -2.58 14.52
CA ARG A 86 -3.32 -2.84 15.11
C ARG A 86 -2.18 -2.36 14.20
N GLN A 87 -2.38 -2.35 12.89
CA GLN A 87 -1.37 -1.86 11.93
C GLN A 87 -1.36 -0.34 11.85
N PHE A 88 -2.52 0.32 12.00
CA PHE A 88 -2.57 1.76 12.26
C PHE A 88 -1.78 2.12 13.52
N TYR A 89 -2.00 1.41 14.64
CA TYR A 89 -1.24 1.65 15.88
C TYR A 89 0.29 1.59 15.68
N LYS A 90 0.77 0.66 14.85
CA LYS A 90 2.19 0.50 14.51
C LYS A 90 2.71 1.54 13.50
N GLY A 91 1.90 2.50 13.08
CA GLY A 91 2.26 3.46 12.03
C GLY A 91 2.56 2.79 10.68
N ASN A 92 1.95 1.64 10.39
CA ASN A 92 2.27 0.88 9.17
C ASN A 92 1.81 1.64 7.91
N ALA A 93 2.79 2.14 7.14
CA ALA A 93 2.57 2.92 5.92
C ALA A 93 1.69 2.23 4.87
N THR A 94 1.68 0.89 4.82
CA THR A 94 0.83 0.12 3.88
C THR A 94 -0.66 0.45 4.05
N LEU A 95 -1.15 0.61 5.28
CA LEU A 95 -2.57 0.96 5.50
C LEU A 95 -2.89 2.36 5.05
N PHE A 96 -1.98 3.31 5.25
CA PHE A 96 -2.15 4.68 4.77
C PHE A 96 -2.14 4.71 3.24
N GLU A 97 -1.32 3.90 2.59
CA GLU A 97 -1.32 3.76 1.14
C GLU A 97 -2.64 3.17 0.62
N TRP A 98 -3.16 2.12 1.24
CA TRP A 98 -4.46 1.54 0.86
C TRP A 98 -5.59 2.56 1.06
N SER A 99 -5.61 3.26 2.19
CA SER A 99 -6.61 4.29 2.49
C SER A 99 -6.62 5.45 1.49
N ASN A 100 -5.46 5.76 0.88
CA ASN A 100 -5.30 6.87 -0.05
C ASN A 100 -5.14 6.40 -1.51
N SER A 101 -5.44 5.13 -1.82
CA SER A 101 -5.32 4.62 -3.18
C SER A 101 -6.27 5.36 -4.13
N PRO A 102 -5.81 5.79 -5.31
CA PRO A 102 -6.65 6.51 -6.28
C PRO A 102 -7.64 5.59 -6.99
N VAL A 103 -7.44 4.27 -6.94
CA VAL A 103 -8.29 3.28 -7.60
C VAL A 103 -9.01 2.46 -6.54
N VAL A 104 -10.31 2.74 -6.39
CA VAL A 104 -11.17 2.13 -5.37
C VAL A 104 -12.14 1.17 -6.05
N TYR A 105 -12.09 -0.11 -5.67
CA TYR A 105 -13.07 -1.09 -6.11
C TYR A 105 -14.31 -1.05 -5.25
N ARG A 106 -14.16 -1.02 -3.93
CA ARG A 106 -15.29 -1.01 -2.99
C ARG A 106 -14.94 -0.13 -1.80
N LYS A 107 -15.85 0.76 -1.40
CA LYS A 107 -15.69 1.51 -0.16
C LYS A 107 -17.04 1.72 0.48
N ARG A 108 -17.13 1.38 1.75
CA ARG A 108 -18.32 1.65 2.57
C ARG A 108 -18.09 2.91 3.39
N PRO A 109 -19.15 3.69 3.73
CA PRO A 109 -19.01 4.95 4.46
C PRO A 109 -18.24 4.82 5.77
N GLU A 110 -18.34 3.67 6.41
CA GLU A 110 -17.74 3.42 7.73
C GLU A 110 -16.21 3.40 7.66
N TRP A 111 -15.64 3.10 6.49
CA TRP A 111 -14.20 3.23 6.27
C TRP A 111 -13.74 4.69 6.36
N ASP A 112 -14.53 5.64 5.83
CA ASP A 112 -14.17 7.06 5.88
C ASP A 112 -14.20 7.60 7.33
N GLU A 113 -15.03 7.03 8.20
CA GLU A 113 -15.02 7.30 9.64
C GLU A 113 -13.78 6.69 10.31
N ILE A 114 -13.54 5.40 10.09
CA ILE A 114 -12.37 4.68 10.64
C ILE A 114 -11.08 5.40 10.28
N TYR A 115 -10.87 5.73 9.00
CA TYR A 115 -9.63 6.33 8.53
C TYR A 115 -9.46 7.77 9.05
N ARG A 116 -10.54 8.55 9.12
CA ARG A 116 -10.50 9.93 9.64
C ARG A 116 -9.99 9.99 11.08
N GLU A 117 -10.36 9.01 11.90
CA GLU A 117 -9.90 8.91 13.29
C GLU A 117 -8.54 8.22 13.40
N ALA A 118 -8.28 7.17 12.60
CA ALA A 118 -7.03 6.43 12.64
C ALA A 118 -5.83 7.16 12.01
N LYS A 119 -6.05 8.18 11.18
CA LYS A 119 -4.96 8.91 10.49
C LYS A 119 -3.95 9.56 11.44
N VAL A 120 -4.34 9.86 12.67
CA VAL A 120 -3.46 10.46 13.69
C VAL A 120 -2.35 9.52 14.15
N TYR A 121 -2.46 8.21 13.85
CA TYR A 121 -1.45 7.21 14.15
C TYR A 121 -0.33 7.14 13.09
N PHE A 122 -0.32 8.05 12.12
CA PHE A 122 0.78 8.12 11.17
C PHE A 122 2.08 8.49 11.90
N SER A 123 3.06 7.58 11.89
CA SER A 123 4.41 7.83 12.37
C SER A 123 5.32 8.05 11.16
N LYS A 124 5.96 9.22 11.11
CA LYS A 124 6.94 9.55 10.07
C LYS A 124 8.11 8.59 10.15
N LYS A 125 8.60 8.30 11.37
CA LYS A 125 9.73 7.39 11.57
C LYS A 125 9.41 5.98 11.09
N ALA A 126 8.25 5.43 11.46
CA ALA A 126 7.80 4.12 10.99
C ALA A 126 7.68 4.06 9.47
N ALA A 127 7.07 5.09 8.87
CA ALA A 127 6.87 5.16 7.44
C ALA A 127 8.19 5.25 6.66
N VAL A 128 9.14 6.08 7.11
CA VAL A 128 10.47 6.18 6.50
C VAL A 128 11.21 4.84 6.60
N HIS A 129 11.19 4.16 7.75
CA HIS A 129 11.79 2.82 7.88
C HIS A 129 11.13 1.81 6.93
N HIS A 130 9.81 1.82 6.81
CA HIS A 130 9.07 0.93 5.93
C HIS A 130 9.46 1.15 4.45
N TYR A 131 9.36 2.39 3.97
CA TYR A 131 9.66 2.70 2.58
C TYR A 131 11.14 2.49 2.24
N ARG A 132 12.06 2.91 3.12
CA ARG A 132 13.50 2.65 2.96
C ARG A 132 13.79 1.15 2.92
N GLY A 133 13.16 0.35 3.80
CA GLY A 133 13.30 -1.10 3.80
C GLY A 133 12.84 -1.74 2.49
N THR A 134 11.70 -1.31 1.95
CA THR A 134 11.19 -1.75 0.65
C THR A 134 12.14 -1.40 -0.49
N ALA A 135 12.68 -0.18 -0.51
CA ALA A 135 13.67 0.24 -1.49
C ALA A 135 14.98 -0.54 -1.36
N ALA A 136 15.48 -0.74 -0.14
CA ALA A 136 16.71 -1.47 0.13
C ALA A 136 16.61 -2.93 -0.34
N ASN A 137 15.51 -3.60 0.00
CA ASN A 137 15.25 -4.98 -0.45
C ASN A 137 15.24 -5.07 -1.98
N THR A 138 14.63 -4.09 -2.65
CA THR A 138 14.63 -4.03 -4.12
C THR A 138 16.02 -3.77 -4.69
N PHE A 139 16.75 -2.82 -4.11
CA PHE A 139 18.09 -2.44 -4.57
C PHE A 139 19.08 -3.59 -4.45
N TYR A 140 19.20 -4.19 -3.26
CA TYR A 140 20.13 -5.29 -3.02
C TYR A 140 19.71 -6.60 -3.70
N GLY A 141 18.40 -6.84 -3.85
CA GLY A 141 17.89 -8.08 -4.46
C GLY A 141 17.83 -8.07 -5.98
N HIS A 142 17.73 -6.90 -6.63
CA HIS A 142 17.39 -6.83 -8.06
C HIS A 142 18.18 -5.82 -8.90
N LEU A 143 18.90 -4.88 -8.29
CA LEU A 143 19.54 -3.77 -9.01
C LEU A 143 21.08 -3.81 -8.99
N GLN A 144 21.68 -4.90 -8.53
CA GLN A 144 23.14 -5.05 -8.37
C GLN A 144 23.88 -5.52 -9.64
N THR A 145 23.16 -5.81 -10.73
CA THR A 145 23.74 -6.35 -11.96
C THR A 145 23.77 -5.29 -13.06
N ASP A 146 24.71 -5.41 -14.02
CA ASP A 146 24.82 -4.49 -15.17
C ASP A 146 23.56 -4.42 -16.03
N ARG A 147 22.73 -5.47 -15.97
CA ARG A 147 21.44 -5.55 -16.64
C ARG A 147 20.33 -5.79 -15.63
N VAL A 148 19.31 -4.95 -15.66
CA VAL A 148 18.21 -4.94 -14.68
C VAL A 148 16.85 -4.84 -15.37
N LYS A 149 15.80 -5.27 -14.66
CA LYS A 149 14.42 -5.02 -15.08
C LYS A 149 14.03 -3.60 -14.68
N TYR A 150 13.69 -2.74 -15.64
CA TYR A 150 13.32 -1.35 -15.35
C TYR A 150 12.12 -1.20 -14.44
N LYS A 151 11.19 -2.17 -14.45
CA LYS A 151 10.09 -2.24 -13.45
C LYS A 151 10.65 -2.11 -12.03
N LYS A 152 11.78 -2.75 -11.71
CA LYS A 152 12.39 -2.73 -10.36
C LYS A 152 12.98 -1.38 -9.97
N TYR A 153 13.33 -0.49 -10.90
CA TYR A 153 13.68 0.88 -10.52
C TYR A 153 12.51 1.59 -9.85
N PHE A 154 11.28 1.42 -10.34
CA PHE A 154 10.12 2.05 -9.72
C PHE A 154 9.82 1.49 -8.32
N TYR A 155 10.10 0.21 -8.06
CA TYR A 155 9.99 -0.39 -6.72
C TYR A 155 11.05 0.14 -5.74
N ALA A 156 12.13 0.76 -6.22
CA ALA A 156 13.13 1.43 -5.38
C ALA A 156 12.88 2.94 -5.31
N LEU A 157 12.65 3.59 -6.45
CA LEU A 157 12.42 5.03 -6.56
C LEU A 157 11.17 5.46 -5.81
N ARG A 158 10.03 4.80 -6.03
CA ARG A 158 8.76 5.24 -5.44
C ARG A 158 8.83 5.28 -3.90
N PRO A 159 9.31 4.24 -3.19
CA PRO A 159 9.49 4.33 -1.74
C PRO A 159 10.51 5.40 -1.30
N LEU A 160 11.61 5.60 -2.03
CA LEU A 160 12.58 6.64 -1.67
C LEU A 160 12.03 8.06 -1.84
N LEU A 161 11.27 8.29 -2.91
CA LEU A 161 10.55 9.55 -3.11
C LEU A 161 9.46 9.75 -2.07
N ALA A 162 8.79 8.67 -1.64
CA ALA A 162 7.88 8.72 -0.50
C ALA A 162 8.59 9.14 0.80
N CYS A 163 9.81 8.66 1.07
CA CYS A 163 10.61 9.15 2.20
C CYS A 163 10.90 10.66 2.09
N ARG A 164 11.30 11.16 0.92
CA ARG A 164 11.51 12.61 0.70
C ARG A 164 10.22 13.41 0.89
N TYR A 165 9.09 12.89 0.43
CA TYR A 165 7.81 13.56 0.62
C TYR A 165 7.46 13.70 2.11
N ILE A 166 7.71 12.65 2.91
CA ILE A 166 7.47 12.65 4.36
C ILE A 166 8.40 13.64 5.07
N GLU A 167 9.65 13.75 4.62
CA GLU A 167 10.62 14.72 5.10
C GLU A 167 10.12 16.16 4.88
N GLU A 168 9.65 16.48 3.68
CA GLU A 168 9.21 17.84 3.31
C GLU A 168 7.83 18.22 3.87
N ASN A 169 6.88 17.27 3.90
CA ASN A 169 5.46 17.57 4.15
C ASN A 169 4.92 17.02 5.48
N HIS A 170 5.66 16.14 6.14
CA HIS A 170 5.30 15.56 7.44
C HIS A 170 3.93 14.85 7.47
N CYS A 171 3.51 14.25 6.36
CA CYS A 171 2.24 13.54 6.22
C CYS A 171 2.39 12.30 5.33
N PRO A 172 1.37 11.41 5.27
CA PRO A 172 1.38 10.27 4.36
C PRO A 172 1.63 10.71 2.91
N PRO A 173 2.53 10.03 2.18
CA PRO A 173 2.86 10.40 0.81
C PRO A 173 1.74 10.06 -0.18
N PRO A 174 1.64 10.78 -1.30
CA PRO A 174 0.71 10.42 -2.37
C PRO A 174 1.05 9.05 -2.94
N VAL A 175 0.02 8.32 -3.39
CA VAL A 175 0.17 6.98 -3.98
C VAL A 175 0.67 7.07 -5.42
N LEU A 176 0.19 8.07 -6.18
CA LEU A 176 0.58 8.31 -7.56
C LEU A 176 2.06 8.70 -7.67
N PHE A 177 2.78 8.04 -8.57
CA PHE A 177 4.20 8.32 -8.79
C PHE A 177 4.44 9.72 -9.36
N ASP A 178 3.55 10.18 -10.25
CA ASP A 178 3.67 11.51 -10.87
C ASP A 178 3.55 12.66 -9.84
N GLU A 179 2.81 12.46 -8.75
CA GLU A 179 2.76 13.43 -7.65
C GLU A 179 4.09 13.49 -6.88
N LEU A 180 4.76 12.36 -6.71
CA LEU A 180 6.09 12.30 -6.08
C LEU A 180 7.18 12.90 -6.97
N MET A 181 7.02 12.85 -8.30
CA MET A 181 7.94 13.47 -9.26
C MET A 181 7.92 15.01 -9.24
N LYS A 182 6.95 15.63 -8.55
CA LYS A 182 6.89 17.09 -8.36
C LYS A 182 7.86 17.60 -7.29
N LEU A 183 8.48 16.69 -6.52
CA LEU A 183 9.51 17.05 -5.54
C LEU A 183 10.76 17.63 -6.23
N LYS A 184 11.58 18.35 -5.46
CA LYS A 184 12.86 18.86 -5.97
C LYS A 184 13.88 17.72 -6.06
N LEU A 185 14.08 17.21 -7.26
CA LEU A 185 15.01 16.11 -7.56
C LEU A 185 16.36 16.60 -8.10
N PRO A 186 17.43 15.80 -7.99
CA PRO A 186 18.71 16.10 -8.62
C PRO A 186 18.58 16.37 -10.13
N GLU A 187 19.45 17.24 -10.63
CA GLU A 187 19.47 17.60 -12.05
C GLU A 187 19.62 16.36 -12.95
N GLY A 188 18.81 16.29 -14.01
CA GLY A 188 18.81 15.17 -14.95
C GLY A 188 18.09 13.89 -14.46
N LEU A 189 17.77 13.75 -13.17
CA LEU A 189 17.06 12.57 -12.67
C LEU A 189 15.64 12.48 -13.25
N CYS A 190 14.89 13.58 -13.27
CA CYS A 190 13.54 13.61 -13.84
C CYS A 190 13.53 13.13 -15.29
N THR A 191 14.45 13.65 -16.11
CA THR A 191 14.60 13.27 -17.52
C THR A 191 14.92 11.78 -17.68
N GLN A 192 15.79 11.22 -16.84
CA GLN A 192 16.08 9.77 -16.90
C GLN A 192 14.88 8.92 -16.46
N VAL A 193 14.13 9.36 -15.46
CA VAL A 193 12.92 8.66 -15.00
C VAL A 193 11.81 8.73 -16.05
N GLU A 194 11.65 9.86 -16.74
CA GLU A 194 10.73 10.00 -17.87
C GLU A 194 11.11 9.08 -19.03
N GLU A 195 12.40 8.95 -19.33
CA GLU A 195 12.89 8.00 -20.34
C GLU A 195 12.65 6.54 -19.89
N LEU A 196 12.85 6.22 -18.61
CA LEU A 196 12.49 4.91 -18.05
C LEU A 196 11.01 4.60 -18.22
N LEU A 197 10.13 5.58 -17.96
CA LEU A 197 8.68 5.43 -18.16
C LEU A 197 8.35 5.17 -19.64
N ARG A 198 9.00 5.90 -20.56
CA ARG A 198 8.82 5.74 -22.00
C ARG A 198 9.25 4.35 -22.46
N ILE A 199 10.43 3.88 -22.04
CA ILE A 199 10.93 2.55 -22.38
C ILE A 199 10.02 1.47 -21.79
N LYS A 200 9.64 1.59 -20.51
CA LYS A 200 8.77 0.63 -19.83
C LYS A 200 7.46 0.39 -20.58
N LYS A 201 6.84 1.44 -21.15
CA LYS A 201 5.60 1.32 -21.94
C LYS A 201 5.75 0.49 -23.22
N THR A 202 6.97 0.35 -23.73
CA THR A 202 7.27 -0.34 -25.01
C THR A 202 7.92 -1.70 -24.85
N THR A 203 8.52 -1.98 -23.68
CA THR A 203 9.21 -3.23 -23.38
C THR A 203 8.28 -4.20 -22.66
N LYS A 204 8.30 -5.48 -23.05
CA LYS A 204 7.56 -6.54 -22.33
C LYS A 204 8.03 -6.65 -20.87
N GLU A 205 7.12 -6.94 -19.95
CA GLU A 205 7.47 -7.20 -18.56
C GLU A 205 8.51 -8.33 -18.48
N GLY A 206 9.70 -8.03 -17.93
CA GLY A 206 10.79 -9.00 -17.75
C GLY A 206 12.06 -8.77 -18.58
N GLN A 207 12.03 -7.86 -19.56
CA GLN A 207 13.22 -7.51 -20.35
C GLN A 207 14.34 -6.92 -19.47
N LEU A 208 15.56 -7.43 -19.67
CA LEU A 208 16.77 -6.93 -19.02
C LEU A 208 17.43 -5.85 -19.87
N ASN A 209 17.58 -4.66 -19.30
CA ASN A 209 18.18 -3.50 -19.95
C ASN A 209 19.42 -3.04 -19.19
N PRO A 210 20.38 -2.36 -19.84
CA PRO A 210 21.55 -1.80 -19.17
C PRO A 210 21.15 -0.92 -17.97
N GLN A 211 21.96 -0.94 -16.92
CA GLN A 211 21.77 -0.06 -15.78
C GLN A 211 21.89 1.42 -16.19
N LEU A 212 21.15 2.30 -15.52
CA LEU A 212 21.25 3.74 -15.72
C LEU A 212 22.05 4.34 -14.56
N PRO A 213 23.29 4.83 -14.79
CA PRO A 213 24.18 5.29 -13.73
C PRO A 213 23.56 6.33 -12.80
N LEU A 214 22.93 7.39 -13.33
CA LEU A 214 22.37 8.44 -12.46
C LEU A 214 21.20 7.91 -11.59
N VAL A 215 20.38 6.99 -12.11
CA VAL A 215 19.27 6.40 -11.34
C VAL A 215 19.79 5.50 -10.24
N ILE A 216 20.78 4.65 -10.53
CA ILE A 216 21.33 3.76 -9.51
C ILE A 216 22.11 4.54 -8.45
N ASP A 217 22.88 5.54 -8.84
CA ASP A 217 23.65 6.41 -7.94
C ASP A 217 22.69 7.20 -7.03
N PHE A 218 21.58 7.68 -7.59
CA PHE A 218 20.53 8.30 -6.79
C PHE A 218 19.93 7.31 -5.78
N ILE A 219 19.53 6.11 -6.20
CA ILE A 219 18.96 5.11 -5.29
C ILE A 219 19.92 4.77 -4.16
N ALA A 220 21.20 4.54 -4.47
CA ALA A 220 22.22 4.19 -3.49
C ALA A 220 22.48 5.33 -2.50
N SER A 221 22.69 6.56 -2.98
CA SER A 221 22.93 7.72 -2.11
C SER A 221 21.71 8.08 -1.27
N GLU A 222 20.51 7.97 -1.85
CA GLU A 222 19.26 8.27 -1.17
C GLU A 222 18.96 7.24 -0.06
N LEU A 223 19.28 5.95 -0.28
CA LEU A 223 19.16 4.90 0.75
C LEU A 223 19.99 5.20 2.00
N GLU A 224 21.24 5.66 1.82
CA GLU A 224 22.12 6.02 2.93
C GLU A 224 21.66 7.32 3.59
N ARG A 225 21.33 8.37 2.83
CA ARG A 225 20.85 9.62 3.43
C ARG A 225 19.53 9.42 4.22
N GLN A 226 18.60 8.62 3.71
CA GLN A 226 17.37 8.30 4.44
C GLN A 226 17.61 7.43 5.68
N LYS A 227 18.70 6.65 5.71
CA LYS A 227 19.11 5.90 6.91
C LYS A 227 19.54 6.86 8.01
N GLU A 228 20.44 7.79 7.68
CA GLU A 228 20.95 8.79 8.62
C GLU A 228 19.83 9.65 9.19
N ILE A 229 18.90 10.10 8.33
CA ILE A 229 17.71 10.84 8.76
C ILE A 229 16.87 9.99 9.73
N ALA A 230 16.52 8.76 9.36
CA ALA A 230 15.66 7.90 10.18
C ALA A 230 16.29 7.56 11.56
N ASP A 231 17.61 7.38 11.60
CA ASP A 231 18.35 7.09 12.84
C ASP A 231 18.32 8.30 13.80
N LEU A 232 18.28 9.53 13.27
CA LEU A 232 18.18 10.77 14.05
C LEU A 232 16.74 11.18 14.41
N MET A 233 15.73 10.60 13.76
CA MET A 233 14.32 10.92 14.06
C MET A 233 13.93 10.45 15.46
N GLU A 234 13.19 11.30 16.17
CA GLU A 234 12.52 10.91 17.40
C GLU A 234 11.38 9.91 17.13
N ASP A 235 11.03 9.13 18.14
CA ASP A 235 9.87 8.23 18.08
C ASP A 235 8.58 9.05 18.18
N ASP A 236 7.90 9.23 17.04
CA ASP A 236 6.65 9.99 16.91
C ASP A 236 5.39 9.10 16.97
N HIS A 237 5.50 7.86 17.44
CA HIS A 237 4.34 6.98 17.60
C HIS A 237 3.37 7.50 18.67
N LEU A 238 2.09 7.54 18.30
CA LEU A 238 1.01 7.64 19.26
C LEU A 238 0.86 6.30 20.01
N LYS A 239 1.09 6.31 21.33
CA LYS A 239 1.10 5.09 22.17
C LYS A 239 -0.26 4.76 22.79
N ASP A 240 -1.27 5.58 22.54
CA ASP A 240 -2.64 5.39 22.99
C ASP A 240 -3.38 4.32 22.18
N TRP A 241 -4.27 3.56 22.81
CA TRP A 241 -5.14 2.60 22.13
C TRP A 241 -6.61 3.01 22.14
N ASP A 242 -7.00 4.04 22.90
CA ASP A 242 -8.40 4.34 23.18
C ASP A 242 -9.22 4.64 21.92
N VAL A 243 -8.65 5.40 20.99
CA VAL A 243 -9.31 5.69 19.70
C VAL A 243 -9.55 4.40 18.90
N LEU A 244 -8.53 3.55 18.75
CA LEU A 244 -8.63 2.32 17.96
C LEU A 244 -9.52 1.28 18.63
N ASN A 245 -9.48 1.19 19.96
CA ASN A 245 -10.37 0.35 20.76
C ASN A 245 -11.82 0.78 20.60
N ARG A 246 -12.11 2.09 20.71
CA ARG A 246 -13.46 2.63 20.48
C ARG A 246 -13.96 2.27 19.09
N ILE A 247 -13.18 2.56 18.05
CA ILE A 247 -13.51 2.20 16.66
C ILE A 247 -13.84 0.70 16.56
N PHE A 248 -12.98 -0.17 17.10
CA PHE A 248 -13.21 -1.61 17.03
C PHE A 248 -14.50 -2.02 17.73
N MET A 249 -14.73 -1.52 18.94
CA MET A 249 -15.92 -1.85 19.74
C MET A 249 -17.20 -1.34 19.09
N ASP A 250 -17.23 -0.10 18.61
CA ASP A 250 -18.40 0.47 17.94
C ASP A 250 -18.75 -0.32 16.67
N ARG A 251 -17.74 -0.69 15.88
CA ARG A 251 -17.92 -1.51 14.68
C ARG A 251 -18.43 -2.91 15.01
N VAL A 252 -17.88 -3.57 16.03
CA VAL A 252 -18.21 -4.96 16.37
C VAL A 252 -19.55 -5.06 17.11
N LEU A 253 -19.90 -4.07 17.94
CA LEU A 253 -21.14 -4.06 18.73
C LEU A 253 -22.32 -3.43 17.95
N GLY A 254 -22.09 -2.41 17.13
CA GLY A 254 -23.15 -1.69 16.40
C GLY A 254 -23.78 -2.46 15.22
N LEU A 255 -23.21 -3.60 14.82
CA LEU A 255 -23.72 -4.42 13.70
C LEU A 255 -25.01 -5.19 14.01
N GLN A 256 -25.51 -5.21 15.26
CA GLN A 256 -26.76 -5.89 15.59
C GLN A 256 -28.00 -5.22 14.96
N SER A 257 -27.91 -3.95 14.56
CA SER A 257 -29.06 -3.21 14.01
C SER A 257 -29.37 -3.51 12.53
N LEU A 258 -28.43 -4.08 11.78
CA LEU A 258 -28.55 -4.25 10.31
C LEU A 258 -28.91 -5.68 9.86
N CYS A 259 -28.99 -6.65 10.78
CA CYS A 259 -29.38 -8.04 10.47
C CYS A 259 -30.77 -8.41 11.04
N MET A 260 -31.57 -7.41 11.43
CA MET A 260 -32.89 -7.59 12.05
C MET A 260 -34.05 -7.00 11.21
N GLU A 261 -33.79 -6.56 9.98
CA GLU A 261 -34.86 -6.27 9.01
C GLU A 261 -34.79 -7.33 7.91
N GLY A 262 -35.85 -8.15 7.86
CA GLY A 262 -35.97 -9.39 7.09
C GLY A 262 -36.47 -9.22 5.67
#